data_AF-A0A1J5MSZ2-F1
#
_entry.id   AF-A0A1J5MSZ2-F1
#
_cell.length_a   1.000
_cell.length_b   1.000
_cell.length_c   1.000
_cell.angle_alpha   90.00
_cell.angle_beta   90.00
_cell.angle_gamma   90.00
#
_symmetry.space_group_name_H-M   'P 1'
#
loop_
_entity.id
_entity.type
_entity.pdbx_description
1 polymer ?
#
loop_
_entity_poly.entity_id
_entity_poly.type
_entity_poly.pdbx_seq_one_letter_code
_entity_poly.pdbx_strand_id
1 'polypeptide(L)' 'MRKLKPVRERAARALCKLEGLEPNITMEGAPMWCSFLPEVDAVLRAALKPECWEALKDASDELEAEHLQKPLNTL' A
#
# COMPACT_ATOMS: atom_id res chain seq x y z
N MET A 1 16.44 10.32 -2.03
CA MET A 1 15.05 10.84 -2.10
C MET A 1 14.15 9.91 -1.30
N ARG A 2 13.26 10.41 -0.43
CA ARG A 2 12.34 9.54 0.31
C ARG A 2 11.32 8.98 -0.68
N LYS A 3 11.33 7.66 -0.90
CA LYS A 3 10.30 6.98 -1.71
C LYS A 3 8.94 7.30 -1.08
N LEU A 4 8.06 7.95 -1.84
CA LEU A 4 6.70 8.21 -1.38
C LEU A 4 6.00 6.86 -1.28
N LYS A 5 5.34 6.62 -0.14
CA LYS A 5 4.53 5.41 0.04
C LYS A 5 3.43 5.34 -1.01
N PRO A 6 3.04 4.12 -1.45
CA PRO A 6 1.94 3.92 -2.38
C PRO A 6 0.69 4.68 -1.95
N VAL A 7 -0.10 5.16 -2.92
CA VAL A 7 -1.35 5.88 -2.66
C VAL A 7 -2.27 5.06 -1.74
N ARG A 8 -2.36 3.74 -1.99
CA ARG A 8 -3.15 2.79 -1.19
C ARG A 8 -2.72 2.79 0.28
N GLU A 9 -1.44 2.63 0.57
CA GLU A 9 -0.91 2.64 1.94
C GLU A 9 -1.16 3.99 2.63
N ARG A 10 -0.96 5.11 1.91
CA ARG A 10 -1.20 6.45 2.50
C ARG A 10 -2.66 6.67 2.85
N ALA A 11 -3.58 6.26 1.97
CA ALA A 11 -5.01 6.35 2.21
C ALA A 11 -5.44 5.45 3.38
N ALA A 12 -4.96 4.21 3.42
CA ALA A 12 -5.31 3.28 4.49
C ALA A 12 -4.81 3.75 5.86
N ARG A 13 -3.59 4.30 5.93
CA ARG A 13 -3.07 4.94 7.15
C ARG A 13 -3.87 6.16 7.58
N ALA A 14 -4.46 6.90 6.65
CA ALA A 14 -5.33 8.02 6.97
C ALA A 14 -6.67 7.53 7.56
N LEU A 15 -7.23 6.43 7.02
CA LEU A 15 -8.43 5.79 7.58
C LEU A 15 -8.19 5.25 8.99
N CYS A 16 -7.07 4.59 9.25
CA CYS A 16 -6.73 4.18 10.62
C CYS A 16 -6.76 5.37 11.59
N LYS A 17 -6.12 6.48 11.21
CA LYS A 17 -6.08 7.68 12.06
C LYS A 17 -7.46 8.31 12.26
N LEU A 18 -8.31 8.26 11.24
CA LEU A 18 -9.69 8.73 11.32
C LEU A 18 -10.49 7.92 12.36
N GLU A 19 -10.28 6.61 12.40
CA GLU A 19 -10.88 5.68 13.37
C GLU A 19 -10.19 5.70 14.75
N GLY A 20 -9.18 6.56 14.96
CA GLY A 20 -8.41 6.61 16.20
C GLY A 20 -7.48 5.42 16.42
N LEU A 21 -7.18 4.67 15.37
CA LEU A 21 -6.29 3.51 15.38
C LEU A 21 -4.87 3.91 14.95
N GLU A 22 -3.88 3.36 15.65
CA GLU A 22 -2.47 3.54 15.29
C GLU A 22 -2.14 2.67 14.05
N PRO A 23 -1.75 3.24 12.90
CA PRO A 23 -1.65 2.46 11.66
C PRO A 23 -0.62 1.33 11.69
N ASN A 24 0.40 1.44 12.54
CA ASN A 24 1.50 0.48 12.63
C ASN A 24 1.31 -0.60 13.72
N ILE A 25 0.21 -0.59 14.48
CA ILE A 25 -0.04 -1.69 15.42
C ILE A 25 -0.29 -2.96 14.62
N THR A 26 0.27 -4.06 15.11
CA THR A 26 0.10 -5.36 14.47
C THR A 26 -1.21 -5.98 14.94
N MET A 27 -2.08 -6.33 14.00
CA MET A 27 -3.29 -7.12 14.22
C MET A 27 -3.27 -8.30 13.24
N GLU A 28 -3.47 -9.51 13.74
CA GLU A 28 -3.47 -10.74 12.91
C GLU A 28 -2.19 -10.94 12.06
N GLY A 29 -1.05 -10.49 12.58
CA GLY A 29 0.25 -10.63 11.90
C GLY A 29 0.53 -9.58 10.83
N ALA A 30 -0.39 -8.64 10.57
CA ALA A 30 -0.21 -7.53 9.65
C ALA A 30 -0.37 -6.17 10.35
N PRO A 31 0.21 -5.08 9.81
CA PRO A 31 -0.10 -3.74 10.28
C PRO A 31 -1.59 -3.42 10.13
N MET A 32 -2.16 -2.70 11.09
CA MET A 32 -3.57 -2.30 11.13
C MET A 32 -4.03 -1.59 9.84
N TRP A 33 -3.15 -0.82 9.20
CA TRP A 33 -3.50 -0.17 7.92
C TRP A 33 -3.84 -1.16 6.81
N CYS A 34 -3.32 -2.39 6.83
CA CYS A 34 -3.66 -3.39 5.81
C CYS A 34 -5.13 -3.78 5.85
N SER A 35 -5.77 -3.74 7.04
CA SER A 35 -7.19 -4.07 7.21
C SER A 35 -8.12 -3.08 6.50
N PHE A 36 -7.65 -1.87 6.21
CA PHE A 36 -8.42 -0.80 5.54
C PHE A 36 -8.20 -0.75 4.03
N LEU A 37 -7.38 -1.66 3.47
CA LEU A 37 -7.15 -1.72 2.02
C LEU A 37 -8.42 -1.97 1.20
N PRO A 38 -9.36 -2.86 1.60
CA PRO A 38 -10.60 -3.07 0.87
C PRO A 38 -11.46 -1.79 0.73
N GLU A 39 -11.56 -0.99 1.80
CA GLU A 39 -12.30 0.26 1.84
C GLU A 39 -11.63 1.31 0.95
N VAL A 40 -10.30 1.41 1.00
CA VAL A 40 -9.53 2.28 0.12
C VAL A 40 -9.74 1.90 -1.34
N ASP A 41 -9.70 0.60 -1.66
CA ASP A 41 -9.91 0.12 -3.02
C ASP A 41 -11.33 0.44 -3.52
N ALA A 42 -12.34 0.29 -2.67
CA ALA A 42 -13.72 0.65 -3.02
C ALA A 42 -13.85 2.15 -3.34
N VAL A 43 -13.28 3.02 -2.52
CA VAL A 43 -13.30 4.47 -2.73
C VAL A 43 -12.54 4.85 -4.00
N LEU A 44 -11.34 4.30 -4.22
CA LEU A 44 -10.54 4.61 -5.39
C LEU A 44 -11.21 4.12 -6.68
N ARG A 45 -11.84 2.94 -6.68
CA ARG A 45 -12.61 2.45 -7.83
C ARG A 45 -13.85 3.30 -8.12
N ALA A 46 -14.48 3.88 -7.10
CA ALA A 46 -15.63 4.76 -7.28
C ALA A 46 -15.24 6.17 -7.75
N ALA A 47 -14.10 6.68 -7.28
CA ALA A 47 -13.64 8.04 -7.57
C ALA A 47 -12.87 8.16 -8.90
N LEU A 48 -12.21 7.09 -9.34
CA LEU A 48 -11.36 7.09 -10.52
C LEU A 48 -12.04 6.45 -11.72
N LYS A 49 -11.64 6.89 -12.91
CA LYS A 49 -11.93 6.15 -14.14
C LYS A 49 -11.19 4.80 -14.11
N PRO A 50 -11.73 3.74 -14.77
CA PRO A 50 -11.09 2.43 -14.80
C PRO A 50 -9.63 2.48 -15.25
N GLU A 51 -9.31 3.28 -16.27
CA GLU A 51 -7.94 3.43 -16.77
C GLU A 51 -6.95 4.01 -15.73
N CYS A 52 -7.42 4.88 -14.84
CA CYS A 52 -6.60 5.45 -13.77
C CYS A 52 -6.41 4.50 -12.59
N TRP A 53 -7.38 3.60 -12.37
CA TRP A 53 -7.33 2.59 -11.32
C TRP A 53 -6.31 1.48 -11.66
N GLU A 54 -6.30 1.00 -12.90
CA GLU A 54 -5.35 -0.04 -13.33
C GLU A 54 -3.90 0.49 -13.25
N ALA A 55 -3.65 1.72 -13.70
CA ALA A 55 -2.33 2.36 -13.60
C ALA A 55 -1.82 2.51 -12.14
N LEU A 56 -2.72 2.59 -11.15
CA LEU A 56 -2.36 2.62 -9.73
C LEU A 56 -1.94 1.25 -9.19
N LYS A 57 -2.46 0.15 -9.76
CA LYS A 57 -2.09 -1.22 -9.36
C LYS A 57 -0.73 -1.59 -9.92
N ASP A 58 -0.46 -1.27 -11.19
CA ASP A 58 0.83 -1.55 -11.84
C ASP A 58 2.02 -0.86 -11.16
N ALA A 59 1.84 0.40 -10.73
CA ALA A 59 2.88 1.14 -10.00
C ALA A 59 3.18 0.58 -8.59
N SER A 60 2.33 -0.31 -8.06
CA SER A 60 2.60 -1.00 -6.79
C SER A 60 3.37 -2.32 -6.97
N ASP A 61 3.31 -2.93 -8.15
CA ASP A 61 3.96 -4.21 -8.48
C ASP A 61 5.40 -4.00 -8.98
N GLU A 62 5.69 -2.89 -9.69
CA GLU A 62 7.05 -2.55 -10.14
C GLU A 62 8.05 -2.30 -9.01
N LEU A 63 7.59 -2.10 -7.78
CA LEU A 63 8.44 -1.91 -6.60
C LEU A 63 8.78 -3.21 -5.86
N GLU A 64 8.08 -4.31 -6.13
CA GLU A 64 8.38 -5.64 -5.58
C GLU A 64 9.40 -6.42 -6.43
N ALA A 65 9.47 -6.14 -7.75
CA ALA A 65 10.42 -6.79 -8.64
C ALA A 65 11.90 -6.47 -8.33
N GLU A 66 12.18 -5.37 -7.60
CA GLU A 66 13.56 -4.98 -7.25
C GLU A 66 14.03 -5.51 -5.88
N HIS A 67 13.17 -6.19 -5.10
CA HIS A 67 13.56 -6.74 -3.79
C HIS A 67 14.13 -8.16 -3.84
N LEU A 68 14.02 -8.87 -4.97
CA LEU A 68 14.59 -10.21 -5.16
C LEU A 68 15.78 -10.21 -6.14
N GLN A 69 16.63 -9.20 -6.08
CA GLN A 69 17.92 -9.24 -6.78
C GLN A 69 19.01 -8.53 -5.98
N LYS A 70 19.42 -9.14 -4.86
CA LYS A 70 20.78 -8.97 -4.34
C LYS A 70 21.50 -10.32 -4.44
N PRO A 71 22.62 -10.40 -5.18
CA PRO A 71 23.31 -11.65 -5.42
C PRO A 71 23.84 -12.23 -4.11
N LEU A 72 23.67 -13.54 -3.93
CA LEU A 72 24.48 -14.35 -3.04
C LEU A 72 25.92 -14.32 -3.60
N ASN A 73 26.67 -13.28 -3.29
CA ASN A 73 28.10 -13.24 -3.48
C ASN A 73 28.70 -12.51 -2.28
N THR A 74 29.03 -13.26 -1.24
CA THR A 74 30.11 -12.89 -0.33
C THR A 74 30.74 -14.15 0.23
N LEU A 75 31.99 -14.36 -0.18
CA LEU A 75 33.04 -15.31 0.25
C LEU A 75 32.92 -16.76 -0.24
#